data_AF-A0A3D2BNL0-F1
#
_entry.id   AF-A0A3D2BNL0-F1
#
_cell.length_a   1.000
_cell.length_b   1.000
_cell.length_c   1.000
_cell.angle_alpha   90.00
_cell.angle_beta   90.00
_cell.angle_gamma   90.00
#
_symmetry.space_group_name_H-M   'P 1'
#
loop_
_entity.id
_entity.type
_entity.pdbx_description
1 polymer ?
#
loop_
_entity_poly.entity_id
_entity_poly.type
_entity_poly.pdbx_seq_one_letter_code
_entity_poly.pdbx_strand_id
1 'polypeptide(L)'
;MPLIKNIITVTNLFSLFRGGYYLLPFSVLSLLSASRQHQLWLTFFWVCLGWSLRFSSFSCVILLSILSFYLLALSFFDADYFLLPDSLTFGLLFWGFLINSTCYGLIPFKASFNGFIASFLLFYSIYLLGYSVYQNSVLGFGDVKLFSALGAWCGLDLLPYILCIASLLGITIYGVLFLTIKIAIKKIAFGPCLAFAALTVLFIQLI
;
A
#
# COMPACT_ATOMS: atom_id res chain seq x y z
N MET A 1 25.37 0.08 16.23
CA MET A 1 24.45 -0.79 17.00
C MET A 1 24.06 -0.29 18.41
N PRO A 2 24.70 0.69 19.08
CA PRO A 2 24.20 1.20 20.38
C PRO A 2 23.21 2.39 20.26
N LEU A 3 23.26 3.18 19.18
CA LEU A 3 22.40 4.37 19.00
C LEU A 3 20.93 4.06 18.69
N ILE A 4 20.63 2.91 18.07
CA ILE A 4 19.25 2.52 17.71
C ILE A 4 18.47 2.01 18.93
N LYS A 5 19.14 1.42 19.92
CA LYS A 5 18.49 1.04 21.19
C LYS A 5 18.08 2.26 22.01
N ASN A 6 18.85 3.36 21.97
CA ASN A 6 18.50 4.59 22.69
C ASN A 6 17.35 5.38 22.06
N ILE A 7 17.09 5.22 20.76
CA ILE A 7 15.88 5.79 20.14
C ILE A 7 14.63 5.01 20.58
N ILE A 8 14.75 3.69 20.78
CA ILE A 8 13.64 2.82 21.20
C ILE A 8 13.34 2.95 22.72
N THR A 9 14.32 3.33 23.55
CA THR A 9 14.09 3.51 25.01
C THR A 9 13.47 4.87 25.35
N VAL A 10 13.77 5.94 24.60
CA VAL A 10 13.10 7.25 24.80
C VAL A 10 11.65 7.24 24.28
N THR A 11 11.31 6.34 23.35
CA THR A 11 9.93 6.20 22.82
C THR A 11 8.95 5.53 23.78
N ASN A 12 9.40 4.81 24.81
CA ASN A 12 8.51 4.05 25.70
C ASN A 12 7.93 4.85 26.88
N LEU A 13 8.46 6.03 27.21
CA LEU A 13 7.92 6.88 28.28
C LEU A 13 7.01 8.01 27.76
N PHE A 14 7.01 8.25 26.45
CA PHE A 14 6.15 9.19 25.73
C PHE A 14 5.05 8.51 24.88
N SER A 15 4.88 7.19 25.04
CA SER A 15 3.92 6.37 24.28
C SER A 15 2.48 6.45 24.81
N LEU A 16 2.27 7.03 26.00
CA LEU A 16 0.95 7.03 26.66
C LEU A 16 0.11 8.29 26.41
N PHE A 17 0.69 9.38 25.88
CA PHE A 17 -0.01 10.66 25.65
C PHE A 17 -0.11 11.11 24.17
N ARG A 18 0.38 10.32 23.21
CA ARG A 18 0.46 10.69 21.77
C ARG A 18 -0.59 10.04 20.86
N GLY A 19 -1.73 9.58 21.41
CA GLY A 19 -2.79 8.91 20.66
C GLY A 19 -3.48 9.72 19.55
N GLY A 20 -3.25 11.05 19.48
CA GLY A 20 -3.90 11.92 18.47
C GLY A 20 -3.04 12.31 17.26
N TYR A 21 -1.71 12.23 17.33
CA TYR A 21 -0.82 12.78 16.28
C TYR A 21 -0.49 11.81 15.14
N TYR A 22 -0.82 10.53 15.29
CA TYR A 22 -0.58 9.49 14.28
C TYR A 22 -1.72 9.36 13.26
N LEU A 23 -2.79 10.15 13.39
CA LEU A 23 -3.92 10.16 12.45
C LEU A 23 -3.60 10.88 11.13
N LEU A 24 -2.66 11.83 11.13
CA LEU A 24 -2.30 12.58 9.93
C LEU A 24 -1.13 11.91 9.20
N PRO A 25 -1.21 11.66 7.88
CA PRO A 25 -0.15 10.99 7.13
C PRO A 25 1.19 11.74 7.19
N PHE A 26 1.14 13.07 7.33
CA PHE A 26 2.31 13.96 7.37
C PHE A 26 3.25 13.70 8.56
N SER A 27 2.74 13.28 9.72
CA SER A 27 3.60 12.99 10.87
C SER A 27 4.45 11.74 10.65
N VAL A 28 3.88 10.73 9.99
CA VAL A 28 4.56 9.46 9.67
C VAL A 28 5.64 9.69 8.61
N LEU A 29 5.39 10.53 7.62
CA LEU A 29 6.34 10.86 6.56
C LEU A 29 7.67 11.44 7.07
N SER A 30 7.65 12.14 8.21
CA SER A 30 8.86 12.66 8.85
C SER A 30 9.86 11.59 9.33
N LEU A 31 9.43 10.32 9.38
CA LEU A 31 10.29 9.18 9.72
C LEU A 31 11.21 8.77 8.56
N LEU A 32 10.87 9.12 7.32
CA LEU A 32 11.70 8.87 6.14
C LEU A 32 12.87 9.86 6.06
N SER A 33 13.99 9.42 5.47
CA SER A 33 15.12 10.31 5.20
C SER A 33 14.73 11.41 4.20
N ALA A 34 15.39 12.56 4.27
CA ALA A 34 15.11 13.70 3.40
C ALA A 34 15.22 13.34 1.89
N SER A 35 16.18 12.48 1.53
CA SER A 35 16.32 12.00 0.15
C SER A 35 15.13 11.17 -0.32
N ARG A 36 14.59 10.29 0.54
CA ARG A 36 13.40 9.47 0.22
C ARG A 36 12.14 10.31 0.14
N GLN A 37 12.00 11.32 0.99
CA GLN A 37 10.90 12.29 0.88
C GLN A 37 10.93 13.03 -0.46
N HIS A 38 12.10 13.49 -0.92
CA HIS A 38 12.22 14.11 -2.24
C HIS A 38 11.84 13.15 -3.37
N GLN A 39 12.29 11.89 -3.32
CA GLN A 39 11.90 10.87 -4.31
C GLN A 39 10.39 10.61 -4.31
N LEU A 40 9.75 10.56 -3.14
CA LEU A 40 8.31 10.40 -3.00
C LEU A 40 7.57 11.57 -3.62
N TRP A 41 7.94 12.81 -3.30
CA TRP A 41 7.30 13.99 -3.89
C TRP A 41 7.47 14.06 -5.41
N LEU A 42 8.64 13.73 -5.93
CA LEU A 42 8.90 13.67 -7.37
C LEU A 42 8.03 12.62 -8.06
N THR A 43 8.01 11.39 -7.54
CA THR A 43 7.19 10.30 -8.10
C THR A 43 5.70 10.62 -8.02
N PHE A 44 5.25 11.19 -6.91
CA PHE A 44 3.87 11.64 -6.75
C PHE A 44 3.49 12.70 -7.77
N PHE A 45 4.35 13.69 -8.01
CA PHE A 45 4.11 14.73 -9.01
C PHE A 45 3.92 14.13 -10.41
N TRP A 46 4.79 13.21 -10.83
CA TRP A 46 4.67 12.54 -12.13
C TRP A 46 3.40 11.71 -12.26
N VAL A 47 3.00 11.00 -11.20
CA VAL A 47 1.76 10.22 -11.19
C VAL A 47 0.54 11.13 -11.29
N CYS A 48 0.49 12.21 -10.52
CA CYS A 48 -0.57 13.22 -10.60
C CYS A 48 -0.68 13.87 -11.98
N LEU A 49 0.46 14.19 -12.60
CA LEU A 49 0.50 14.70 -13.96
C LEU A 49 -0.06 13.67 -14.96
N GLY A 50 0.30 12.39 -14.81
CA GLY A 50 -0.27 11.30 -15.61
C GLY A 50 -1.80 11.19 -15.49
N TRP A 51 -2.35 11.34 -14.28
CA TRP A 51 -3.80 11.37 -14.08
C TRP A 51 -4.46 12.57 -14.76
N SER A 52 -3.87 13.77 -14.63
CA SER A 52 -4.42 14.99 -15.24
C SER A 52 -4.44 14.96 -16.78
N LEU A 53 -3.50 14.25 -17.40
CA LEU A 53 -3.45 14.11 -18.86
C LEU A 53 -4.49 13.11 -19.39
N ARG A 54 -4.90 12.14 -18.56
CA ARG A 54 -5.80 11.06 -18.97
C ARG A 54 -7.27 11.35 -18.65
N PHE A 55 -7.55 12.03 -17.54
CA PHE A 55 -8.91 12.28 -17.08
C PHE A 55 -9.26 13.77 -17.16
N SER A 56 -10.36 14.08 -17.84
CA SER A 56 -10.93 15.43 -17.90
C SER A 56 -11.74 15.79 -16.65
N SER A 57 -12.27 14.79 -15.94
CA SER A 57 -13.07 14.98 -14.72
C SER A 57 -12.17 15.30 -13.51
N PHE A 58 -12.26 16.53 -13.00
CA PHE A 58 -11.50 16.97 -11.83
C PHE A 58 -11.71 16.10 -10.58
N SER A 59 -12.94 15.61 -10.36
CA SER A 59 -13.25 14.72 -9.23
C SER A 59 -12.38 13.47 -9.24
N CYS A 60 -12.38 12.71 -10.34
CA CYS A 60 -11.60 11.48 -10.46
C CYS A 60 -10.09 11.72 -10.28
N VAL A 61 -9.56 12.83 -10.81
CA VAL A 61 -8.14 13.19 -10.64
C VAL A 61 -7.80 13.42 -9.16
N ILE A 62 -8.66 14.12 -8.42
CA ILE A 62 -8.46 14.34 -6.98
C ILE A 62 -8.50 13.01 -6.23
N LEU A 63 -9.47 12.14 -6.51
CA LEU A 63 -9.59 10.84 -5.85
C LEU A 63 -8.40 9.94 -6.12
N LEU A 64 -7.96 9.85 -7.38
CA LEU A 64 -6.82 9.04 -7.81
C LEU A 64 -5.49 9.60 -7.28
N SER A 65 -5.37 10.92 -7.12
CA SER A 65 -4.20 11.53 -6.48
C SER A 65 -4.14 11.23 -4.97
N ILE A 66 -5.27 11.22 -4.27
CA ILE A 66 -5.29 10.79 -2.87
C ILE A 66 -4.84 9.32 -2.76
N LEU A 67 -5.44 8.43 -3.55
CA LEU A 67 -5.07 7.00 -3.57
C LEU A 67 -3.58 6.81 -3.90
N SER A 68 -3.06 7.51 -4.91
CA SER A 68 -1.68 7.35 -5.35
C SER A 68 -0.68 7.83 -4.30
N PHE A 69 -1.00 8.90 -3.55
CA PHE A 69 -0.18 9.38 -2.45
C PHE A 69 0.01 8.31 -1.38
N TYR A 70 -1.09 7.70 -0.91
CA TYR A 70 -1.03 6.67 0.12
C TYR A 70 -0.31 5.42 -0.38
N LEU A 71 -0.56 4.98 -1.62
CA LEU A 71 0.15 3.82 -2.20
C LEU A 71 1.64 4.06 -2.35
N LEU A 72 2.05 5.23 -2.83
CA LEU A 72 3.45 5.60 -2.94
C LEU A 72 4.09 5.64 -1.55
N ALA A 73 3.48 6.33 -0.58
CA ALA A 73 3.99 6.38 0.79
C ALA A 73 4.19 4.98 1.38
N LEU A 74 3.19 4.10 1.27
CA LEU A 74 3.27 2.71 1.74
C LEU A 74 4.38 1.93 1.02
N SER A 75 4.57 2.14 -0.28
CA SER A 75 5.64 1.47 -1.05
C SER A 75 7.05 1.87 -0.58
N PHE A 76 7.28 3.15 -0.26
CA PHE A 76 8.57 3.60 0.26
C PHE A 76 8.85 3.01 1.65
N PHE A 77 7.83 2.96 2.52
CA PHE A 77 7.96 2.33 3.84
C PHE A 77 8.25 0.83 3.75
N ASP A 78 7.57 0.12 2.85
CA ASP A 78 7.79 -1.31 2.68
C ASP A 78 9.18 -1.61 2.08
N ALA A 79 9.64 -0.79 1.14
CA ALA A 79 10.96 -0.93 0.54
C ALA A 79 12.12 -0.67 1.54
N ASP A 80 11.95 0.26 2.48
CA ASP A 80 13.01 0.63 3.44
C ASP A 80 12.97 -0.20 4.72
N TYR A 81 11.78 -0.47 5.25
CA TYR A 81 11.60 -1.05 6.58
C TYR A 81 10.92 -2.42 6.58
N PHE A 82 10.42 -2.90 5.43
CA PHE A 82 9.60 -4.13 5.32
C PHE A 82 8.39 -4.12 6.27
N LEU A 83 7.87 -2.93 6.57
CA LEU A 83 6.80 -2.69 7.53
C LEU A 83 5.85 -1.63 6.97
N LEU A 84 4.57 -1.97 6.94
CA LEU A 84 3.49 -1.08 6.49
C LEU A 84 2.87 -0.41 7.72
N PRO A 85 2.97 0.93 7.88
CA PRO A 85 2.41 1.62 9.03
C PRO A 85 0.88 1.61 8.99
N ASP A 86 0.29 1.12 10.09
CA ASP A 86 -1.15 0.93 10.23
C ASP A 86 -1.95 2.22 9.98
N SER A 87 -1.43 3.38 10.40
CA SER A 87 -2.09 4.67 10.20
C SER A 87 -2.28 5.02 8.72
N LEU A 88 -1.33 4.66 7.84
CA LEU A 88 -1.45 4.90 6.40
C LEU A 88 -2.40 3.88 5.76
N THR A 89 -2.33 2.61 6.15
CA THR A 89 -3.23 1.58 5.59
C THR A 89 -4.68 1.80 5.99
N PHE A 90 -4.94 2.16 7.25
CA PHE A 90 -6.28 2.50 7.71
C PHE A 90 -6.76 3.83 7.15
N GLY A 91 -5.85 4.80 6.96
CA GLY A 91 -6.16 6.04 6.25
C GLY A 91 -6.62 5.77 4.81
N LEU A 92 -5.91 4.92 4.07
CA LEU A 92 -6.29 4.53 2.72
C LEU A 92 -7.68 3.85 2.72
N LEU A 93 -7.92 2.90 3.63
CA LEU A 93 -9.22 2.23 3.75
C LEU A 93 -10.35 3.21 4.10
N PHE A 94 -10.12 4.10 5.06
CA PHE A 94 -11.09 5.11 5.50
C PHE A 94 -11.49 6.04 4.36
N TRP A 95 -10.51 6.57 3.62
CA TRP A 95 -10.77 7.39 2.45
C TRP A 95 -11.52 6.63 1.37
N GLY A 96 -11.19 5.35 1.14
CA GLY A 96 -11.89 4.51 0.16
C GLY A 96 -13.39 4.39 0.45
N PHE A 97 -13.76 4.13 1.71
CA PHE A 97 -15.17 4.09 2.09
C PHE A 97 -15.85 5.46 2.06
N LEU A 98 -15.18 6.49 2.56
CA LEU A 98 -15.74 7.85 2.58
C LEU A 98 -16.03 8.33 1.16
N ILE A 99 -15.09 8.15 0.24
CA ILE A 99 -15.23 8.54 -1.16
C ILE A 99 -16.34 7.74 -1.84
N ASN A 100 -16.35 6.41 -1.68
CA ASN A 100 -17.36 5.56 -2.31
C ASN A 100 -18.76 5.67 -1.68
N SER A 101 -18.88 6.38 -0.54
CA SER A 101 -20.19 6.78 0.01
C SER A 101 -20.78 8.00 -0.69
N THR A 102 -19.97 8.77 -1.43
CA THR A 102 -20.42 9.95 -2.19
C THR A 102 -20.83 9.59 -3.62
N CYS A 103 -21.63 10.46 -4.26
CA CYS A 103 -22.02 10.29 -5.66
C CYS A 103 -20.86 10.35 -6.67
N TYR A 104 -19.67 10.78 -6.23
CA TYR A 104 -18.46 10.87 -7.04
C TYR A 104 -17.51 9.69 -6.84
N GLY A 105 -17.92 8.67 -6.08
CA GLY A 105 -17.13 7.47 -5.84
C GLY A 105 -16.75 6.75 -7.14
N LEU A 106 -15.62 6.04 -7.13
CA LEU A 106 -15.20 5.20 -8.26
C LEU A 106 -16.18 4.04 -8.48
N ILE A 107 -16.78 3.57 -7.38
CA ILE A 107 -17.58 2.35 -7.32
C ILE A 107 -18.72 2.55 -6.30
N PRO A 108 -19.92 1.96 -6.51
CA PRO A 108 -20.99 2.03 -5.51
C PRO A 108 -20.55 1.41 -4.18
N PHE A 109 -20.98 2.03 -3.06
CA PHE A 109 -20.62 1.62 -1.71
C PHE A 109 -20.75 0.11 -1.44
N LYS A 110 -21.80 -0.54 -1.94
CA LYS A 110 -22.01 -1.98 -1.77
C LYS A 110 -20.91 -2.82 -2.42
N ALA A 111 -20.43 -2.42 -3.59
CA ALA A 111 -19.32 -3.11 -4.25
C ALA A 111 -17.96 -2.79 -3.60
N SER A 112 -17.79 -1.58 -3.06
CA SER A 112 -16.62 -1.22 -2.23
C SER A 112 -16.54 -2.09 -0.96
N PHE A 113 -17.66 -2.25 -0.23
CA PHE A 113 -17.71 -3.06 0.97
C PHE A 113 -17.49 -4.56 0.69
N ASN A 114 -18.14 -5.09 -0.35
CA ASN A 114 -17.92 -6.46 -0.77
C ASN A 114 -16.46 -6.67 -1.24
N GLY A 115 -15.91 -5.69 -1.95
CA GLY A 115 -14.51 -5.62 -2.37
C GLY A 115 -13.54 -5.80 -1.20
N PHE A 116 -13.72 -4.99 -0.16
CA PHE A 116 -12.95 -5.09 1.08
C PHE A 116 -13.07 -6.46 1.76
N ILE A 117 -14.28 -7.00 1.87
CA ILE A 117 -14.50 -8.29 2.54
C ILE A 117 -13.81 -9.42 1.79
N ALA A 118 -13.99 -9.52 0.47
CA ALA A 118 -13.42 -10.66 -0.25
C ALA A 118 -11.91 -10.55 -0.41
N SER A 119 -11.35 -9.35 -0.60
CA SER A 119 -9.89 -9.17 -0.61
C SER A 119 -9.27 -9.57 0.74
N PHE A 120 -9.90 -9.13 1.84
CA PHE A 120 -9.48 -9.50 3.19
C PHE A 120 -9.54 -11.01 3.39
N LEU A 121 -10.67 -11.65 3.07
CA LEU A 121 -10.85 -13.11 3.20
C LEU A 121 -9.84 -13.88 2.34
N LEU A 122 -9.62 -13.45 1.10
CA LEU A 122 -8.71 -14.12 0.17
C LEU A 122 -7.28 -14.10 0.72
N PHE A 123 -6.75 -12.91 1.03
CA PHE A 123 -5.38 -12.77 1.54
C PHE A 123 -5.21 -13.36 2.94
N TYR A 124 -6.23 -13.25 3.79
CA TYR A 124 -6.21 -13.85 5.12
C TYR A 124 -6.20 -15.39 5.03
N SER A 125 -6.92 -15.99 4.08
CA SER A 125 -6.84 -17.44 3.86
C SER A 125 -5.45 -17.88 3.42
N ILE A 126 -4.81 -17.13 2.52
CA ILE A 126 -3.43 -17.40 2.08
C ILE A 126 -2.45 -17.28 3.25
N TYR A 127 -2.62 -16.25 4.08
CA TYR A 127 -1.84 -16.06 5.30
C TYR A 127 -1.99 -17.24 6.26
N LEU A 128 -3.21 -17.69 6.52
CA LEU A 128 -3.49 -18.85 7.39
C LEU A 128 -2.92 -20.15 6.82
N LEU A 129 -3.11 -20.41 5.51
CA LEU A 129 -2.56 -21.59 4.84
C LEU A 129 -1.04 -21.60 4.89
N GLY A 130 -0.40 -20.46 4.61
CA GLY A 130 1.05 -20.30 4.72
C GLY A 130 1.54 -20.57 6.14
N TYR A 131 0.84 -20.05 7.14
CA TYR A 131 1.17 -20.28 8.55
C TYR A 131 1.00 -21.76 8.93
N SER A 132 -0.06 -22.42 8.47
CA SER A 132 -0.33 -23.83 8.77
C SER A 132 0.70 -24.77 8.13
N VAL A 133 1.20 -24.46 6.93
CA VAL A 133 2.12 -25.35 6.20
C VAL A 133 3.57 -25.12 6.60
N TYR A 134 4.00 -23.86 6.67
CA TYR A 134 5.42 -23.52 6.86
C TYR A 134 5.77 -23.17 8.30
N GLN A 135 4.78 -23.13 9.20
CA GLN A 135 4.90 -22.66 10.60
C GLN A 135 5.54 -21.27 10.74
N ASN A 136 5.61 -20.54 9.63
CA ASN A 136 6.25 -19.24 9.49
C ASN A 136 5.35 -18.34 8.63
N SER A 137 5.42 -17.03 8.86
CA SER A 137 4.68 -16.06 8.06
C SER A 137 5.28 -15.97 6.65
N VAL A 138 4.68 -16.71 5.71
CA VAL A 138 5.02 -16.62 4.27
C VAL A 138 4.68 -15.24 3.71
N LEU A 139 3.59 -14.65 4.21
CA LEU A 139 3.08 -13.35 3.80
C LEU A 139 3.07 -12.39 5.00
N GLY A 140 3.45 -11.13 4.78
CA GLY A 140 3.34 -10.10 5.79
C GLY A 140 1.87 -9.75 6.05
N PHE A 141 1.47 -9.61 7.32
CA PHE A 141 0.11 -9.16 7.66
C PHE A 141 -0.18 -7.73 7.14
N GLY A 142 0.86 -6.93 6.93
CA GLY A 142 0.73 -5.63 6.28
C GLY A 142 0.20 -5.72 4.85
N ASP A 143 0.64 -6.72 4.06
CA ASP A 143 0.19 -6.91 2.68
C ASP A 143 -1.31 -7.24 2.63
N VAL A 144 -1.80 -8.01 3.60
CA VAL A 144 -3.24 -8.31 3.78
C VAL A 144 -4.03 -7.01 3.99
N LYS A 145 -3.52 -6.09 4.81
CA LYS A 145 -4.17 -4.78 5.06
C LYS A 145 -4.13 -3.87 3.85
N LEU A 146 -3.02 -3.85 3.12
CA LEU A 146 -2.89 -3.04 1.92
C LEU A 146 -3.86 -3.55 0.84
N PHE A 147 -3.88 -4.87 0.60
CA PHE A 147 -4.77 -5.46 -0.40
C PHE A 147 -6.25 -5.32 -0.02
N SER A 148 -6.58 -5.41 1.28
CA SER A 148 -7.94 -5.16 1.73
C SER A 148 -8.38 -3.72 1.50
N ALA A 149 -7.49 -2.77 1.79
CA ALA A 149 -7.71 -1.36 1.53
C ALA A 149 -7.87 -1.10 0.02
N LEU A 150 -7.05 -1.71 -0.86
CA LEU A 150 -7.26 -1.64 -2.32
C LEU A 150 -8.61 -2.21 -2.76
N GLY A 151 -9.10 -3.26 -2.11
CA GLY A 151 -10.44 -3.80 -2.37
C GLY A 151 -11.56 -2.82 -2.06
N ALA A 152 -11.38 -1.96 -1.05
CA ALA A 152 -12.32 -0.88 -0.76
C ALA A 152 -12.36 0.16 -1.89
N TRP A 153 -11.27 0.42 -2.59
CA TRP A 153 -11.21 1.41 -3.67
C TRP A 153 -11.59 0.84 -5.04
N CYS A 154 -11.05 -0.33 -5.37
CA CYS A 154 -11.13 -0.91 -6.72
C CYS A 154 -12.26 -1.95 -6.86
N GLY A 155 -12.93 -2.31 -5.76
CA GLY A 155 -13.98 -3.33 -5.77
C GLY A 155 -13.43 -4.73 -6.06
N LEU A 156 -14.35 -5.68 -6.29
CA LEU A 156 -14.00 -7.09 -6.49
C LEU A 156 -13.37 -7.38 -7.84
N ASP A 157 -13.85 -6.72 -8.88
CA ASP A 157 -13.55 -7.11 -10.26
C ASP A 157 -12.10 -6.85 -10.65
N LEU A 158 -11.49 -5.81 -10.06
CA LEU A 158 -10.12 -5.39 -10.38
C LEU A 158 -9.04 -6.09 -9.56
N LEU A 159 -9.39 -6.65 -8.40
CA LEU A 159 -8.43 -7.28 -7.50
C LEU A 159 -7.64 -8.45 -8.11
N PRO A 160 -8.24 -9.37 -8.90
CA PRO A 160 -7.50 -10.45 -9.54
C PRO A 160 -6.44 -9.94 -10.51
N TYR A 161 -6.74 -8.86 -11.24
CA TYR A 161 -5.81 -8.24 -12.19
C TYR A 161 -4.64 -7.59 -11.45
N ILE A 162 -4.92 -6.86 -10.37
CA ILE A 162 -3.88 -6.24 -9.52
C ILE A 162 -2.98 -7.33 -8.94
N LEU A 163 -3.55 -8.41 -8.42
CA LEU A 163 -2.78 -9.53 -7.86
C LEU A 163 -1.89 -10.19 -8.92
N CYS A 164 -2.44 -10.44 -10.11
CA CYS A 164 -1.72 -11.08 -11.20
C CYS A 164 -0.52 -10.23 -11.62
N ILE A 165 -0.72 -8.93 -11.90
CA ILE A 165 0.35 -8.02 -12.29
C ILE A 165 1.39 -7.87 -11.17
N ALA A 166 0.95 -7.74 -9.91
CA ALA A 166 1.86 -7.64 -8.77
C ALA A 166 2.74 -8.90 -8.62
N SER A 167 2.14 -10.09 -8.77
CA SER A 167 2.87 -11.36 -8.68
C SER A 167 3.87 -11.54 -9.83
N LEU A 168 3.50 -11.17 -11.06
CA LEU A 168 4.40 -11.19 -12.22
C LEU A 168 5.57 -10.23 -12.05
N LEU A 169 5.32 -9.00 -11.56
CA LEU A 169 6.37 -8.04 -11.25
C LEU A 169 7.30 -8.55 -10.15
N GLY A 170 6.74 -9.14 -9.07
CA GLY A 170 7.53 -9.74 -8.01
C GLY A 170 8.44 -10.87 -8.54
N ILE A 171 7.87 -11.82 -9.28
CA ILE A 171 8.62 -12.96 -9.82
C ILE A 171 9.71 -12.50 -10.79
N THR A 172 9.42 -11.53 -11.66
CA THR A 172 10.40 -11.02 -12.62
C THR A 172 11.54 -10.27 -11.93
N ILE A 173 11.22 -9.31 -11.05
CA ILE A 173 12.24 -8.49 -10.37
C ILE A 173 13.08 -9.36 -9.42
N TYR A 174 12.44 -10.12 -8.53
CA TYR A 174 13.14 -10.93 -7.54
C TYR A 174 13.77 -12.19 -8.15
N GLY A 175 13.19 -12.75 -9.21
CA GLY A 175 13.79 -13.85 -9.97
C GLY A 175 15.08 -13.43 -10.68
N VAL A 176 15.09 -12.26 -11.33
CA VAL A 176 16.29 -11.71 -11.95
C VAL A 176 17.35 -11.35 -10.90
N LEU A 177 16.96 -10.76 -9.78
CA LEU A 177 17.85 -10.48 -8.64
C LEU A 177 18.48 -11.76 -8.08
N PHE A 178 17.69 -12.82 -7.93
CA PHE A 178 18.18 -14.11 -7.44
C PHE A 178 19.22 -14.72 -8.40
N LEU A 179 18.97 -14.65 -9.71
CA LEU A 179 19.90 -15.15 -10.73
C LEU A 179 21.21 -14.34 -10.79
N THR A 180 21.14 -13.02 -10.60
CA THR A 180 22.29 -12.11 -10.73
C THR A 180 23.15 -12.08 -9.47
N ILE A 181 22.54 -11.94 -8.29
CA ILE A 181 23.26 -11.71 -7.04
C ILE A 181 23.53 -13.04 -6.30
N LYS A 182 22.79 -14.12 -6.58
CA LYS A 182 22.91 -15.45 -5.93
C LYS A 182 22.87 -15.42 -4.39
N ILE A 183 22.37 -14.34 -3.80
CA ILE A 183 22.15 -14.24 -2.35
C ILE A 183 20.71 -14.65 -2.06
N ALA A 184 20.53 -15.51 -1.06
CA ALA A 184 19.21 -15.88 -0.57
C ALA A 184 18.49 -14.65 0.00
N ILE A 185 17.50 -14.16 -0.75
CA ILE A 185 16.66 -13.03 -0.33
C ILE A 185 15.77 -13.52 0.81
N LYS A 186 16.09 -13.13 2.05
CA LYS A 186 15.37 -13.58 3.25
C LYS A 186 13.99 -12.95 3.41
N LYS A 187 13.76 -11.76 2.85
CA LYS A 187 12.50 -11.02 2.90
C LYS A 187 12.28 -10.25 1.60
N ILE A 188 11.07 -10.36 1.07
CA ILE A 188 10.63 -9.71 -0.17
C ILE A 188 9.61 -8.64 0.22
N ALA A 189 9.79 -7.41 -0.27
CA ALA A 189 8.86 -6.30 -0.09
C ALA A 189 7.80 -6.36 -1.20
N PHE A 190 6.60 -6.83 -0.89
CA PHE A 190 5.53 -7.01 -1.88
C PHE A 190 4.72 -5.73 -2.11
N GLY A 191 4.70 -4.82 -1.14
CA GLY A 191 3.96 -3.55 -1.18
C GLY A 191 4.26 -2.69 -2.41
N PRO A 192 5.53 -2.47 -2.83
CA PRO A 192 5.86 -1.70 -4.03
C PRO A 192 5.31 -2.32 -5.31
N CYS A 193 5.39 -3.65 -5.45
CA CYS A 193 4.85 -4.35 -6.60
C CYS A 193 3.32 -4.22 -6.66
N LEU A 194 2.67 -4.32 -5.50
CA LEU A 194 1.23 -4.19 -5.37
C LEU A 194 0.74 -2.76 -5.66
N ALA A 195 1.46 -1.75 -5.15
CA ALA A 195 1.18 -0.33 -5.43
C ALA A 195 1.30 -0.01 -6.93
N PHE A 196 2.36 -0.50 -7.58
CA PHE A 196 2.55 -0.31 -9.01
C PHE A 196 1.48 -1.02 -9.85
N ALA A 197 1.13 -2.26 -9.49
CA ALA A 197 0.04 -2.99 -10.12
C ALA A 197 -1.31 -2.28 -9.99
N ALA A 198 -1.62 -1.75 -8.80
CA ALA A 198 -2.85 -1.00 -8.58
C ALA A 198 -2.93 0.27 -9.46
N LEU A 199 -1.85 1.05 -9.50
CA LEU A 199 -1.80 2.27 -10.33
C LEU A 199 -1.94 1.95 -11.83
N THR A 200 -1.28 0.89 -12.31
CA THR A 200 -1.34 0.49 -13.72
C THR A 200 -2.72 -0.04 -14.11
N VAL A 201 -3.35 -0.89 -13.29
CA VAL A 201 -4.72 -1.38 -13.54
C VAL A 201 -5.72 -0.24 -13.57
N LEU A 202 -5.67 0.67 -12.59
CA LEU A 202 -6.56 1.84 -12.53
C LEU A 202 -6.35 2.76 -13.73
N PHE A 203 -5.10 2.94 -14.16
CA PHE A 203 -4.80 3.71 -15.36
C PHE A 203 -5.47 3.07 -16.58
N ILE A 204 -5.32 1.76 -16.78
CA ILE A 204 -5.85 1.04 -17.95
C ILE A 204 -7.39 0.98 -17.95
N GLN A 205 -8.01 0.58 -16.84
CA GLN A 205 -9.44 0.21 -16.80
C GLN A 205 -10.39 1.40 -16.89
N LEU A 206 -10.01 2.59 -16.40
CA LEU A 206 -10.90 3.75 -16.35
C LEU A 206 -11.06 4.45 -17.73
N ILE A 207 -10.98 3.72 -18.84
CA ILE A 207 -11.32 4.16 -20.21
C ILE A 207 -12.75 3.72 -20.53
#